data_AF-A0A4V2AYG8-F1
#
_entry.id   AF-A0A4V2AYG8-F1
#
_cell.length_a   1.000
_cell.length_b   1.000
_cell.length_c   1.000
_cell.angle_alpha   90.00
_cell.angle_beta   90.00
_cell.angle_gamma   90.00
#
_symmetry.space_group_name_H-M   'P 1'
#
loop_
_entity.id
_entity.type
_entity.pdbx_description
1 polymer ?
#
loop_
_entity_poly.entity_id
_entity_poly.type
_entity_poly.pdbx_seq_one_letter_code
_entity_poly.pdbx_strand_id
1 'polypeptide(L)'
;MLVFFVAASFGSCKKSGSPAPAPNPVDPATVFQNPLLPSGPDPWVAQKDNQYYYTHTLGDRIAIWKTAKMTELNRATPKTIWTAPATGPNSKNIWAPEIHFLDNKWY
;
A
#
# COMPACT_ATOMS: atom_id res chain seq x y z
N MET A 1 25.62 47.47 -52.58
CA MET A 1 26.53 47.57 -51.42
C MET A 1 26.02 46.60 -50.38
N LEU A 2 26.85 45.61 -50.06
CA LEU A 2 26.49 44.31 -49.48
C LEU A 2 26.17 44.41 -47.98
N VAL A 3 25.04 43.85 -47.54
CA VAL A 3 24.63 43.75 -46.13
C VAL A 3 25.37 42.56 -45.50
N PHE A 4 26.20 42.82 -44.48
CA PHE A 4 26.85 41.77 -43.70
C PHE A 4 25.85 41.15 -42.71
N PHE A 5 25.50 39.88 -42.91
CA PHE A 5 24.81 39.07 -41.91
C PHE A 5 25.81 38.54 -40.87
N VAL A 6 25.64 38.94 -39.60
CA VAL A 6 26.33 38.31 -38.47
C VAL A 6 25.57 37.03 -38.12
N ALA A 7 26.18 35.88 -38.39
CA ALA A 7 25.66 34.58 -37.93
C ALA A 7 26.11 34.33 -36.49
N ALA A 8 25.17 34.40 -35.53
CA ALA A 8 25.41 33.95 -34.17
C ALA A 8 25.32 32.40 -34.12
N SER A 9 26.44 31.73 -33.91
CA SER A 9 26.48 30.28 -33.69
C SER A 9 26.07 29.94 -32.26
N PHE A 10 24.86 29.42 -32.07
CA PHE A 10 24.47 28.77 -30.82
C PHE A 10 25.16 27.39 -30.74
N GLY A 11 26.28 27.33 -30.00
CA GLY A 11 26.92 26.06 -29.64
C GLY A 11 26.01 25.25 -28.70
N SER A 12 25.31 24.25 -29.24
CA SER A 12 24.58 23.27 -28.43
C SER A 12 25.57 22.32 -27.75
N CYS A 13 25.69 22.41 -26.43
CA CYS A 13 26.37 21.37 -25.63
C CYS A 13 25.53 20.08 -25.67
N LYS A 14 25.92 19.12 -26.50
CA LYS A 14 25.45 17.73 -26.35
C LYS A 14 26.09 17.13 -25.10
N LYS A 15 25.36 17.14 -23.98
CA LYS A 15 25.71 16.33 -22.81
C LYS A 15 25.45 14.86 -23.19
N SER A 16 26.48 14.13 -23.59
CA SER A 16 26.42 12.67 -23.74
C SER A 16 26.38 12.05 -22.33
N GLY A 17 25.22 12.12 -21.67
CA GLY A 17 24.95 11.31 -20.50
C GLY A 17 24.72 9.89 -20.97
N SER A 18 25.60 8.96 -20.61
CA SER A 18 25.28 7.54 -20.70
C SER A 18 23.98 7.29 -19.91
N PRO A 19 23.00 6.55 -20.45
CA PRO A 19 21.84 6.18 -19.66
C PRO A 19 22.32 5.45 -18.40
N ALA A 20 21.71 5.77 -17.25
CA ALA A 20 22.00 5.06 -16.02
C ALA A 20 21.84 3.55 -16.27
N PRO A 21 22.72 2.70 -15.71
CA PRO A 21 22.58 1.26 -15.84
C PRO A 21 21.17 0.85 -15.39
N ALA A 22 20.53 -0.01 -16.17
CA ALA A 22 19.23 -0.55 -15.82
C ALA A 22 19.31 -1.16 -14.41
N PRO A 23 18.29 -0.96 -13.55
CA PRO A 23 18.28 -1.57 -12.24
C PRO A 23 18.42 -3.08 -12.39
N ASN A 24 19.21 -3.70 -11.50
CA ASN A 24 19.32 -5.15 -11.44
C ASN A 24 17.92 -5.76 -11.30
N PRO A 25 17.64 -6.91 -11.93
CA PRO A 25 16.38 -7.61 -11.73
C PRO A 25 16.15 -7.83 -10.24
N VAL A 26 15.07 -7.23 -9.74
CA VAL A 26 14.69 -7.39 -8.33
C VAL A 26 13.89 -8.68 -8.23
N ASP A 27 14.26 -9.56 -7.30
CA ASP A 27 13.49 -10.76 -7.03
C ASP A 27 12.10 -10.36 -6.49
N PRO A 28 11.00 -10.68 -7.19
CA PRO A 28 9.64 -10.37 -6.72
C PRO A 28 9.34 -10.92 -5.33
N ALA A 29 10.04 -11.97 -4.88
CA ALA A 29 9.89 -12.52 -3.54
C ALA A 29 10.48 -11.62 -2.43
N THR A 30 11.32 -10.63 -2.79
CA THR A 30 11.98 -9.72 -1.86
C THR A 30 11.37 -8.32 -1.83
N VAL A 31 10.33 -8.08 -2.64
CA VAL A 31 9.67 -6.77 -2.74
C VAL A 31 8.16 -6.87 -2.57
N PHE A 32 7.57 -5.73 -2.22
CA PHE A 32 6.12 -5.57 -2.23
C PHE A 32 5.63 -5.17 -3.62
N GLN A 33 4.53 -5.77 -4.04
CA GLN A 33 3.75 -5.31 -5.19
C GLN A 33 2.51 -4.58 -4.67
N ASN A 34 2.36 -3.33 -5.08
CA ASN A 34 1.20 -2.51 -4.73
C ASN A 34 0.18 -2.44 -5.89
N PRO A 35 -1.13 -2.30 -5.58
CA PRO A 35 -1.70 -2.32 -4.23
C PRO A 35 -1.76 -3.75 -3.65
N LEU A 36 -1.69 -3.89 -2.32
CA LEU A 36 -1.77 -5.21 -1.64
C LEU A 36 -3.15 -5.85 -1.74
N LEU A 37 -4.21 -5.03 -1.78
CA LEU A 37 -5.59 -5.42 -2.01
C LEU A 37 -6.23 -4.46 -3.02
N PRO A 38 -7.23 -4.89 -3.81
CA PRO A 38 -7.86 -4.02 -4.81
C PRO A 38 -8.67 -2.87 -4.18
N SER A 39 -9.08 -3.01 -2.92
CA SER A 39 -9.79 -2.00 -2.13
C SER A 39 -9.54 -2.26 -0.64
N GLY A 40 -9.68 -1.22 0.17
CA GLY A 40 -9.63 -1.29 1.62
C GLY A 40 -9.22 0.04 2.26
N PRO A 41 -10.15 0.98 2.44
CA PRO A 41 -9.85 2.24 3.11
C PRO A 41 -9.52 2.00 4.59
N ASP A 42 -8.73 2.91 5.14
CA ASP A 42 -8.29 2.88 6.54
C ASP A 42 -7.56 1.56 6.92
N PRO A 43 -6.51 1.16 6.18
CA PRO A 43 -5.80 -0.08 6.44
C PRO A 43 -5.03 0.00 7.76
N TRP A 44 -5.21 -1.01 8.62
CA TRP A 44 -4.44 -1.20 9.85
C TRP A 44 -3.78 -2.58 9.87
N VAL A 45 -2.51 -2.63 10.30
CA VAL A 45 -1.74 -3.87 10.45
C VAL A 45 -1.12 -3.91 11.84
N ALA A 46 -1.37 -4.99 12.57
CA ALA A 46 -0.61 -5.36 13.76
C ALA A 46 0.20 -6.63 13.52
N GLN A 47 1.31 -6.79 14.24
CA GLN A 47 2.12 -8.00 14.20
C GLN A 47 2.20 -8.64 15.59
N LYS A 48 1.97 -9.95 15.65
CA LYS A 48 2.16 -10.75 16.87
C LYS A 48 2.48 -12.19 16.49
N ASP A 49 3.39 -12.84 17.21
CA ASP A 49 3.75 -14.27 17.04
C ASP A 49 4.09 -14.65 15.59
N ASN A 50 4.90 -13.83 14.90
CA ASN A 50 5.27 -14.00 13.48
C ASN A 50 4.07 -14.03 12.51
N GLN A 51 2.97 -13.37 12.87
CA GLN A 51 1.78 -13.23 12.05
C GLN A 51 1.40 -11.76 11.95
N TYR A 52 0.97 -11.37 10.76
CA TYR A 52 0.34 -10.09 10.51
C TYR A 52 -1.17 -10.25 10.61
N TYR A 53 -1.79 -9.30 11.30
CA TYR A 53 -3.22 -9.16 11.47
C TYR A 53 -3.63 -7.85 10.81
N TYR A 54 -4.36 -7.96 9.72
CA TYR A 54 -4.80 -6.82 8.92
C TYR A 54 -6.30 -6.60 9.06
N THR A 55 -6.70 -5.35 9.08
CA THR A 55 -8.10 -4.93 9.00
C THR A 55 -8.23 -3.67 8.16
N HIS A 56 -9.44 -3.37 7.71
CA HIS A 56 -9.79 -2.16 6.98
C HIS A 56 -11.31 -1.92 7.08
N THR A 57 -11.76 -0.74 6.67
CA THR A 57 -13.18 -0.38 6.69
C THR A 57 -14.01 -1.24 5.72
N LEU A 58 -14.97 -1.98 6.27
CA LEU A 58 -16.00 -2.72 5.50
C LEU A 58 -17.39 -2.08 5.58
N GLY A 59 -17.62 -1.17 6.54
CA GLY A 59 -18.85 -0.41 6.68
C GLY A 59 -19.96 -1.08 7.51
N ASP A 60 -20.03 -2.42 7.51
CA ASP A 60 -21.08 -3.21 8.18
C ASP A 60 -20.55 -4.21 9.23
N ARG A 61 -19.25 -4.47 9.24
CA ARG A 61 -18.61 -5.49 10.08
C ARG A 61 -17.13 -5.22 10.29
N ILE A 62 -16.54 -5.92 11.24
CA ILE A 62 -15.09 -5.96 11.46
C ILE A 62 -14.61 -7.36 11.07
N ALA A 63 -13.64 -7.40 10.16
CA ALA A 63 -12.97 -8.62 9.76
C ALA A 63 -11.45 -8.49 9.90
N ILE A 64 -10.81 -9.63 10.13
CA ILE A 64 -9.37 -9.76 10.27
C ILE A 64 -8.86 -10.70 9.18
N TRP A 65 -7.86 -10.26 8.44
CA TRP A 65 -7.00 -11.09 7.62
C TRP A 65 -5.78 -11.47 8.44
N LYS A 66 -5.37 -12.74 8.37
CA LYS A 66 -4.17 -13.22 9.03
C LYS A 66 -3.23 -13.83 7.99
N THR A 67 -1.98 -13.40 7.98
CA THR A 67 -0.95 -13.96 7.09
C THR A 67 0.43 -13.98 7.76
N ALA A 68 1.27 -14.94 7.42
CA ALA A 68 2.68 -14.95 7.80
C ALA A 68 3.51 -13.95 6.97
N LYS A 69 3.04 -13.61 5.76
CA LYS A 69 3.73 -12.73 4.81
C LYS A 69 2.77 -11.69 4.26
N MET A 70 3.10 -10.40 4.44
CA MET A 70 2.25 -9.31 3.94
C MET A 70 2.09 -9.30 2.42
N THR A 71 3.06 -9.82 1.67
CA THR A 71 2.95 -10.01 0.21
C THR A 71 1.89 -11.03 -0.20
N GLU A 72 1.42 -11.87 0.71
CA GLU A 72 0.38 -12.87 0.49
C GLU A 72 -0.98 -12.43 1.06
N LEU A 73 -1.13 -11.16 1.48
CA LEU A 73 -2.38 -10.66 2.07
C LEU A 73 -3.61 -10.88 1.17
N ASN A 74 -3.45 -10.75 -0.15
CA ASN A 74 -4.51 -11.00 -1.13
C ASN A 74 -4.97 -12.46 -1.21
N ARG A 75 -4.18 -13.41 -0.68
CA ARG A 75 -4.52 -14.84 -0.58
C ARG A 75 -5.13 -15.20 0.77
N ALA A 76 -4.99 -14.33 1.77
CA ALA A 76 -5.53 -14.58 3.10
C ALA A 76 -7.05 -14.52 3.09
N THR A 77 -7.70 -15.51 3.70
CA THR A 77 -9.15 -15.51 3.88
C THR A 77 -9.52 -14.65 5.09
N PRO A 78 -10.34 -13.60 4.95
CA PRO A 78 -10.82 -12.82 6.09
C PRO A 78 -11.72 -13.63 7.00
N LYS A 79 -11.63 -13.37 8.30
CA LYS A 79 -12.61 -13.81 9.30
C LYS A 79 -13.33 -12.62 9.89
N THR A 80 -14.66 -12.58 9.72
CA THR A 80 -15.52 -11.64 10.45
C THR A 80 -15.50 -11.97 11.94
N ILE A 81 -15.18 -11.00 12.78
CA ILE A 81 -15.15 -11.16 14.25
C ILE A 81 -16.30 -10.43 14.94
N TRP A 82 -16.91 -9.46 14.27
CA TRP A 82 -18.05 -8.70 14.77
C TRP A 82 -18.86 -8.17 13.59
N THR A 83 -20.18 -8.17 13.72
CA THR A 83 -21.13 -7.65 12.73
C THR A 83 -22.02 -6.60 13.38
N ALA A 84 -22.29 -5.50 12.67
CA ALA A 84 -23.16 -4.46 13.18
C ALA A 84 -24.57 -4.99 13.48
N PRO A 85 -25.18 -4.62 14.62
CA PRO A 85 -26.59 -4.92 14.88
C PRO A 85 -27.49 -4.21 13.85
N ALA A 86 -28.67 -4.78 13.61
CA ALA A 86 -29.61 -4.23 12.64
C ALA A 86 -30.13 -2.83 13.01
N THR A 87 -30.24 -2.52 14.30
CA THR A 87 -30.75 -1.25 14.83
C THR A 87 -30.01 -0.85 16.11
N GLY A 88 -30.15 0.42 16.51
CA GLY A 88 -29.55 0.94 17.75
C GLY A 88 -28.11 1.44 17.58
N PRO A 89 -27.39 1.64 18.69
CA PRO A 89 -25.99 2.07 18.67
C PRO A 89 -25.11 1.12 17.85
N ASN A 90 -24.08 1.67 17.19
CA ASN A 90 -23.11 0.90 16.38
C ASN A 90 -23.74 0.09 15.24
N SER A 91 -24.92 0.46 14.73
CA SER A 91 -25.60 -0.27 13.65
C SER A 91 -25.19 0.14 12.23
N LYS A 92 -24.47 1.27 12.08
CA LYS A 92 -24.12 1.86 10.78
C LYS A 92 -22.75 2.53 10.85
N ASN A 93 -22.15 2.75 9.67
CA ASN A 93 -20.92 3.52 9.51
C ASN A 93 -19.74 2.96 10.32
N ILE A 94 -19.51 1.64 10.22
CA ILE A 94 -18.42 0.97 10.92
C ILE A 94 -17.13 1.23 10.18
N TRP A 95 -16.28 2.09 10.74
CA TRP A 95 -15.11 2.65 10.07
C TRP A 95 -13.84 2.47 10.90
N ALA A 96 -12.71 2.44 10.19
CA ALA A 96 -11.35 2.44 10.70
C ALA A 96 -11.12 1.50 11.90
N PRO A 97 -11.42 0.19 11.78
CA PRO A 97 -11.05 -0.75 12.83
C PRO A 97 -9.52 -0.76 12.97
N GLU A 98 -9.04 -0.78 14.21
CA GLU A 98 -7.66 -1.08 14.54
C GLU A 98 -7.63 -2.26 15.50
N ILE A 99 -6.54 -3.03 15.48
CA ILE A 99 -6.33 -4.13 16.40
C ILE A 99 -5.02 -3.93 17.16
N HIS A 100 -5.08 -4.04 18.48
CA HIS A 100 -3.94 -3.84 19.37
C HIS A 100 -3.80 -5.03 20.32
N PHE A 101 -2.56 -5.45 20.59
CA PHE A 101 -2.29 -6.44 21.63
C PHE A 101 -1.61 -5.76 22.82
N LEU A 102 -2.37 -5.55 23.89
CA LEU A 102 -1.97 -4.80 25.08
C LEU A 102 -2.27 -5.64 26.32
N ASP A 103 -1.36 -5.69 27.28
CA ASP A 103 -1.52 -6.42 28.56
C ASP A 103 -2.07 -7.85 28.40
N ASN A 104 -1.49 -8.57 27.45
CA ASN A 104 -1.83 -9.94 27.12
C ASN A 104 -3.28 -10.15 26.61
N LYS A 105 -3.90 -9.10 26.03
CA LYS A 105 -5.26 -9.10 25.49
C LYS A 105 -5.32 -8.41 24.13
N TRP A 106 -6.31 -8.81 23.33
CA TRP A 106 -6.65 -8.14 22.07
C TRP A 106 -7.72 -7.07 22.31
N TYR A 107 -7.51 -5.90 21.70
CA TYR A 107 -8.43 -4.77 21.64
C TYR A 107 -8.71 -4.45 20.18
#